data_AF-A0A671S3F6-F1
#
_entry.id   AF-A0A671S3F6-F1
#
_cell.length_a   1.000
_cell.length_b   1.000
_cell.length_c   1.000
_cell.angle_alpha   90.00
_cell.angle_beta   90.00
_cell.angle_gamma   90.00
#
_symmetry.space_group_name_H-M   'P 1'
#
loop_
_entity.id
_entity.type
_entity.pdbx_description
1 polymer ?
#
loop_
_entity_poly.entity_id
_entity_poly.type
_entity_poly.pdbx_seq_one_letter_code
_entity_poly.pdbx_strand_id
1 'polypeptide(L)'
;MVTSCAYPGCLNLLKPKRYFSLGKKIVTFHRFPIHNPERLMLWLLALHLDINTPEHSLTVKRVCSDHFLDDDFKPSEQGNRRFLKASAVPITFLQQAEVCMFFCVFFVFTILDALTLFFLSMCFIT
;
A
#
# COMPACT_ATOMS: atom_id res chain seq x y z
N MET A 1 -5.77 0.31 -22.71
CA MET A 1 -5.12 1.40 -21.94
C MET A 1 -4.63 0.83 -20.63
N VAL A 2 -3.33 0.94 -20.34
CA VAL A 2 -2.75 0.51 -19.06
C VAL A 2 -2.70 1.75 -18.17
N THR A 3 -3.37 1.72 -17.02
CA THR A 3 -3.35 2.83 -16.05
C THR A 3 -2.37 2.48 -14.94
N SER A 4 -1.33 3.30 -14.74
CA SER A 4 -0.43 3.13 -13.60
C SER A 4 -1.04 3.64 -12.30
N CYS A 5 -0.55 3.14 -11.17
CA CYS A 5 -0.82 3.73 -9.87
C CYS A 5 -0.33 5.19 -9.86
N ALA A 6 -1.16 6.09 -9.32
CA ALA A 6 -0.83 7.50 -9.20
C ALA A 6 0.09 7.80 -8.01
N TYR A 7 0.31 6.81 -7.12
CA TYR A 7 1.18 6.96 -5.96
C TYR A 7 2.65 7.08 -6.41
N PRO A 8 3.41 8.07 -5.90
CA PRO A 8 4.78 8.30 -6.32
C PRO A 8 5.66 7.08 -6.03
N GLY A 9 6.45 6.63 -7.02
CA GLY A 9 7.34 5.47 -6.89
C GLY A 9 6.65 4.10 -7.00
N CYS A 10 5.32 4.04 -7.17
CA CYS A 10 4.61 2.78 -7.32
C CYS A 10 4.62 2.28 -8.77
N LEU A 11 5.09 1.05 -8.99
CA LEU A 11 5.16 0.40 -10.30
C LEU A 11 3.94 -0.48 -10.62
N ASN A 12 2.90 -0.45 -9.78
CA ASN A 12 1.69 -1.23 -10.00
C ASN A 12 0.91 -0.71 -11.21
N LEU A 13 0.57 -1.63 -12.11
CA LEU A 13 -0.16 -1.34 -13.34
C LEU A 13 -1.54 -2.00 -13.29
N LEU A 14 -2.58 -1.24 -13.64
CA LEU A 14 -3.92 -1.76 -13.81
C LEU A 14 -3.93 -2.67 -15.04
N LYS A 15 -3.87 -3.98 -14.78
CA LYS A 15 -3.95 -5.00 -15.82
C LYS A 15 -5.42 -5.34 -16.10
N PRO A 16 -5.79 -5.62 -17.35
CA PRO A 16 -7.09 -6.20 -17.67
C PRO A 16 -7.28 -7.53 -16.93
N LYS A 17 -8.53 -7.84 -16.54
CA LYS A 17 -8.89 -9.07 -15.78
C LYS A 17 -8.32 -10.38 -16.36
N ARG A 18 -8.07 -10.42 -17.68
CA ARG A 18 -7.54 -11.59 -18.39
C ARG A 18 -6.07 -11.91 -18.07
N TYR A 19 -5.35 -11.00 -17.39
CA TYR A 19 -3.92 -11.14 -17.10
C TYR A 19 -3.63 -11.43 -15.62
N PHE A 20 -4.61 -11.91 -14.86
CA PHE A 20 -4.40 -12.35 -13.48
C PHE A 20 -3.56 -13.62 -13.47
N SER A 21 -2.27 -13.49 -13.14
CA SER A 21 -1.39 -14.63 -12.97
C SER A 21 -1.77 -15.36 -11.67
N LEU A 22 -2.01 -16.66 -11.78
CA LEU A 22 -2.27 -17.54 -10.63
C LEU A 22 -1.09 -17.40 -9.65
N GLY A 23 -1.36 -17.03 -8.39
CA GLY A 23 -0.33 -16.88 -7.34
C GLY A 23 0.16 -15.44 -7.06
N LYS A 24 -0.31 -14.41 -7.77
CA LYS A 24 -0.03 -13.00 -7.42
C LYS A 24 -1.13 -12.40 -6.53
N LYS A 25 -0.73 -11.61 -5.53
CA LYS A 25 -1.64 -10.83 -4.66
C LYS A 25 -2.64 -10.05 -5.51
N ILE A 26 -3.92 -10.12 -5.14
CA ILE A 26 -4.96 -9.38 -5.86
C ILE A 26 -4.89 -7.89 -5.51
N VAL A 27 -4.27 -7.10 -6.40
CA VAL A 27 -4.20 -5.64 -6.25
C VAL A 27 -5.43 -5.01 -6.90
N THR A 28 -6.22 -4.27 -6.11
CA THR A 28 -7.36 -3.49 -6.61
C THR A 28 -6.99 -2.03 -6.82
N PHE A 29 -7.64 -1.36 -7.76
CA PHE A 29 -7.40 0.04 -8.08
C PHE A 29 -8.61 0.89 -7.69
N HIS A 30 -8.38 1.92 -6.88
CA HIS A 30 -9.40 2.77 -6.29
C HIS A 30 -9.38 4.15 -6.94
N ARG A 31 -10.57 4.75 -7.06
CA ARG A 31 -10.76 6.11 -7.61
C ARG A 31 -10.56 7.14 -6.51
N PHE A 32 -10.17 8.34 -6.91
CA PHE A 32 -10.13 9.49 -6.01
C PHE A 32 -11.54 9.81 -5.49
N PRO A 33 -11.67 10.20 -4.21
CA PRO A 33 -12.95 10.52 -3.60
C PRO A 33 -13.42 11.94 -3.98
N ILE A 34 -13.80 12.15 -5.24
CA ILE A 34 -14.19 13.49 -5.78
C ILE A 34 -15.39 14.08 -5.02
N HIS A 35 -16.33 13.24 -4.58
CA HIS A 35 -17.52 13.68 -3.84
C HIS A 35 -17.26 14.02 -2.36
N ASN A 36 -16.04 13.85 -1.86
CA ASN A 36 -15.70 14.14 -0.47
C ASN A 36 -14.40 14.98 -0.43
N PRO A 37 -14.50 16.32 -0.40
CA PRO A 37 -13.36 17.21 -0.58
C PRO A 37 -12.33 17.11 0.55
N GLU A 38 -12.78 16.91 1.79
CA GLU A 38 -11.88 16.74 2.95
C GLU A 38 -10.97 15.53 2.76
N ARG A 39 -11.57 14.39 2.38
CA ARG A 39 -10.82 13.17 2.09
C ARG A 39 -9.95 13.31 0.85
N LEU A 40 -10.44 14.01 -0.18
CA LEU A 40 -9.69 14.26 -1.39
C LEU A 40 -8.40 15.04 -1.11
N MET A 41 -8.49 16.07 -0.26
CA MET A 41 -7.33 16.86 0.16
C MET A 41 -6.27 15.98 0.84
N LEU A 42 -6.69 15.08 1.75
CA LEU A 42 -5.77 14.13 2.40
C LEU A 42 -5.08 13.19 1.40
N TRP A 43 -5.82 12.73 0.39
CA TRP A 43 -5.23 11.90 -0.68
C TRP A 43 -4.23 12.70 -1.53
N LEU A 44 -4.54 13.94 -1.88
CA LEU A 44 -3.62 14.79 -2.65
C LEU A 44 -2.33 15.05 -1.86
N LEU A 45 -2.44 15.38 -0.57
CA LEU A 45 -1.29 15.54 0.32
C LEU A 45 -0.45 14.27 0.40
N ALA A 46 -1.07 13.10 0.60
CA ALA A 46 -0.37 11.83 0.69
C ALA A 46 0.38 11.45 -0.58
N LEU A 47 -0.13 11.84 -1.74
CA LEU A 47 0.46 11.58 -3.05
C LEU A 47 1.42 12.70 -3.51
N HIS A 48 1.60 13.75 -2.70
CA HIS A 48 2.35 14.96 -3.08
C HIS A 48 1.83 15.61 -4.37
N LEU A 49 0.50 15.59 -4.54
CA LEU A 49 -0.19 16.27 -5.64
C LEU A 49 -0.66 17.65 -5.19
N ASP A 50 -0.69 18.61 -6.11
CA ASP A 50 -1.21 19.95 -5.84
C ASP A 50 -2.71 19.89 -5.50
N ILE A 51 -3.12 20.65 -4.49
CA ILE A 51 -4.51 20.81 -4.07
C ILE A 51 -5.34 21.43 -5.20
N ASN A 52 -4.72 22.23 -6.06
CA ASN A 52 -5.36 22.87 -7.21
C ASN A 52 -5.48 21.96 -8.44
N THR A 53 -5.17 20.67 -8.31
CA THR A 53 -5.27 19.74 -9.46
C THR A 53 -6.72 19.64 -9.95
N PRO A 54 -6.99 19.83 -11.25
CA PRO A 54 -8.35 19.78 -11.78
C PRO A 54 -8.98 18.39 -11.61
N GLU A 55 -10.24 18.34 -11.21
CA GLU A 55 -11.00 17.11 -10.93
C GLU A 55 -11.02 16.12 -12.10
N HIS A 56 -11.04 16.63 -13.34
CA HIS A 56 -10.99 15.81 -14.54
C HIS A 56 -9.71 14.95 -14.60
N SER A 57 -8.57 15.50 -14.15
CA SER A 57 -7.29 14.77 -14.07
C SER A 57 -7.32 13.69 -12.97
N LEU A 58 -8.02 13.95 -11.87
CA LEU A 58 -8.18 12.99 -10.77
C LEU A 58 -9.12 11.83 -11.15
N THR A 59 -10.09 12.09 -12.03
CA THR A 59 -11.05 11.09 -12.52
C THR A 59 -10.40 9.94 -13.29
N VAL A 60 -9.27 10.19 -13.96
CA VAL A 60 -8.51 9.17 -14.69
C VAL A 60 -7.46 8.47 -13.83
N LYS A 61 -6.95 9.14 -12.79
CA LYS A 61 -5.94 8.58 -11.87
C LYS A 61 -6.53 7.54 -10.93
N ARG A 62 -5.72 6.58 -10.53
CA ARG A 62 -6.09 5.48 -9.63
C ARG A 62 -4.98 5.20 -8.64
N VAL A 63 -5.34 4.79 -7.42
CA VAL A 63 -4.39 4.34 -6.40
C VAL A 63 -4.60 2.85 -6.14
N CYS A 64 -3.53 2.08 -6.06
CA CYS A 64 -3.59 0.65 -5.82
C CYS A 64 -3.84 0.33 -4.33
N SER A 65 -4.36 -0.86 -4.04
CA SER A 65 -4.74 -1.29 -2.69
C SER A 65 -3.56 -1.44 -1.73
N ASP A 66 -2.33 -1.58 -2.23
CA ASP A 66 -1.14 -1.74 -1.39
C ASP A 66 -0.80 -0.50 -0.55
N HIS A 67 -1.39 0.65 -0.88
CA HIS A 67 -1.22 1.89 -0.12
C HIS A 67 -2.30 2.10 0.94
N PHE A 68 -3.19 1.13 1.17
CA PHE A 68 -4.23 1.19 2.18
C PHE A 68 -4.07 0.02 3.15
N LEU A 69 -4.48 0.21 4.40
CA LEU A 69 -4.48 -0.87 5.38
C LEU A 69 -5.66 -1.80 5.11
N ASP A 70 -5.56 -3.07 5.52
CA ASP A 70 -6.68 -4.01 5.35
C ASP A 70 -7.94 -3.57 6.13
N ASP A 71 -7.75 -2.88 7.26
CA ASP A 71 -8.81 -2.29 8.09
C ASP A 71 -9.50 -1.08 7.45
N ASP A 72 -8.87 -0.43 6.47
CA ASP A 72 -9.46 0.67 5.72
C ASP A 72 -10.53 0.21 4.73
N PHE A 73 -10.61 -1.09 4.47
CA PHE A 73 -11.62 -1.67 3.62
C PHE A 73 -12.87 -2.00 4.42
N LYS A 74 -14.02 -1.82 3.78
CA LYS A 74 -15.29 -2.33 4.33
C LYS A 74 -15.25 -3.86 4.30
N PRO A 75 -15.81 -4.55 5.32
CA PRO A 75 -15.99 -5.99 5.26
C PRO A 75 -16.81 -6.31 4.00
N SER A 76 -16.26 -7.16 3.14
CA SER A 76 -16.92 -7.52 1.88
C SER A 76 -17.88 -8.67 2.14
N GLU A 77 -19.19 -8.43 2.05
CA GLU A 77 -20.19 -9.49 2.25
C GLU A 77 -20.42 -10.32 0.99
N GLN A 78 -20.11 -9.80 -0.21
CA GLN A 78 -20.30 -10.51 -1.48
C GLN A 78 -19.51 -9.83 -2.62
N GLY A 79 -18.32 -10.35 -2.93
CA GLY A 79 -17.65 -10.12 -4.21
C GLY A 79 -16.20 -9.60 -4.16
N ASN A 80 -15.50 -9.80 -5.27
CA ASN A 80 -14.09 -9.42 -5.48
C ASN A 80 -13.83 -7.89 -5.49
N ARG A 81 -14.84 -7.04 -5.26
CA ARG A 81 -14.68 -5.58 -5.22
C ARG A 81 -14.55 -5.13 -3.78
N ARG A 82 -13.34 -4.76 -3.38
CA ARG A 82 -13.08 -4.11 -2.09
C ARG A 82 -13.43 -2.63 -2.17
N PHE A 83 -14.24 -2.13 -1.24
CA PHE A 83 -14.57 -0.72 -1.12
C PHE A 83 -13.86 -0.12 0.09
N LEU A 84 -13.36 1.10 -0.08
CA LEU A 84 -12.72 1.83 1.01
C LEU A 84 -13.79 2.44 1.94
N LYS A 85 -13.52 2.45 3.24
CA LYS A 85 -14.27 3.22 4.24
C LYS A 85 -14.16 4.72 3.95
N ALA A 86 -15.03 5.53 4.56
CA ALA A 86 -15.01 6.99 4.40
C ALA A 86 -13.73 7.63 4.97
N SER A 87 -13.18 7.06 6.05
CA SER A 87 -11.96 7.52 6.72
C SER A 87 -10.65 7.07 6.06
N ALA A 88 -10.71 6.21 5.04
CA ALA A 88 -9.52 5.57 4.50
C ALA A 88 -8.69 6.54 3.63
N VAL A 89 -7.43 6.70 4.00
CA VAL A 89 -6.44 7.58 3.34
C VAL A 89 -5.22 6.74 3.00
N PRO A 90 -4.59 6.93 1.82
CA PRO A 90 -3.39 6.19 1.49
C PRO A 90 -2.26 6.54 2.46
N ILE A 91 -1.51 5.51 2.87
CA ILE A 91 -0.37 5.61 3.77
C ILE A 91 0.64 6.60 3.19
N THR A 92 1.03 7.59 3.99
CA THR A 92 1.99 8.61 3.57
C THR A 92 3.42 8.09 3.62
N PHE A 93 4.34 8.72 2.89
CA PHE A 93 5.76 8.35 2.88
C PHE A 93 6.38 8.30 4.29
N LEU A 94 5.91 9.16 5.21
CA LEU A 94 6.33 9.17 6.61
C LEU A 94 5.91 7.91 7.36
N GLN A 95 4.70 7.41 7.13
CA GLN A 95 4.24 6.15 7.71
C GLN A 95 4.96 4.95 7.08
N GLN A 96 5.25 4.99 5.77
CA GLN A 96 6.01 3.94 5.09
C GLN A 96 7.43 3.79 5.67
N ALA A 97 8.07 4.89 6.09
CA ALA A 97 9.36 4.85 6.76
C ALA A 97 9.29 4.15 8.12
N GLU A 98 8.23 4.34 8.90
CA GLU A 98 8.07 3.60 10.17
C GLU A 98 7.82 2.11 9.96
N VAL A 99 7.04 1.71 8.95
CA VAL A 99 6.83 0.28 8.65
C VAL A 99 8.10 -0.35 8.08
N CYS A 100 8.83 0.34 7.20
CA CYS A 100 10.12 -0.14 6.70
C CYS A 100 11.19 -0.16 7.80
N MET A 101 11.19 0.82 8.71
CA MET A 101 12.07 0.80 9.88
C MET A 101 11.69 -0.33 10.82
N PHE A 102 10.41 -0.59 11.07
CA PHE A 102 9.97 -1.75 11.85
C PHE A 102 10.40 -3.06 11.18
N PHE A 103 10.15 -3.24 9.89
CA PHE A 103 10.59 -4.45 9.18
C PHE A 103 12.11 -4.57 9.13
N CYS A 104 12.87 -3.49 8.95
CA CYS A 104 14.33 -3.51 9.03
C CYS A 104 14.82 -3.85 10.44
N VAL A 105 14.26 -3.23 11.48
CA VAL A 105 14.66 -3.49 12.87
C VAL A 105 14.32 -4.92 13.26
N PHE A 106 13.12 -5.43 12.93
CA PHE A 106 12.75 -6.84 13.14
C PHE A 106 13.65 -7.79 12.35
N PHE A 107 14.01 -7.46 11.11
CA PHE A 107 14.89 -8.30 10.30
C PHE A 107 16.33 -8.30 10.84
N VAL A 108 16.83 -7.16 11.33
CA VAL A 108 18.14 -7.06 11.99
C VAL A 108 18.14 -7.80 13.33
N PHE A 109 17.07 -7.68 14.12
CA PHE A 109 16.94 -8.36 15.41
C PHE A 109 16.90 -9.88 15.25
N THR A 110 16.10 -10.39 14.30
CA THR A 110 16.04 -11.83 14.01
C THR A 110 17.36 -12.39 13.47
N ILE A 111 18.11 -11.63 12.67
CA ILE A 111 19.46 -12.03 12.23
C ILE A 111 20.45 -12.06 13.39
N LEU A 112 20.41 -11.08 14.29
CA LEU A 112 21.30 -11.02 15.45
C LEU A 112 21.00 -12.15 16.47
N ASP A 113 19.72 -12.45 16.70
CA ASP A 113 19.28 -13.58 17.52
C ASP A 113 19.67 -14.94 16.90
N ALA A 114 19.57 -15.07 15.57
CA ALA A 114 20.01 -16.28 14.87
C ALA A 114 21.54 -16.49 14.96
N LEU A 115 22.32 -15.41 14.85
CA LEU A 115 23.78 -15.48 14.97
C LEU A 115 24.23 -15.79 16.39
N THR A 116 23.59 -15.21 17.41
CA THR A 116 23.93 -15.49 18.82
C THR A 116 23.62 -16.94 19.20
N LEU A 117 22.50 -17.50 18.75
CA LEU A 117 22.19 -18.92 18.94
C LEU A 117 23.17 -19.84 18.19
N PHE A 118 23.64 -19.44 17.00
CA PHE A 118 24.67 -20.17 16.27
C PHE A 118 26.02 -20.18 17.03
N PHE A 119 26.43 -19.05 17.61
CA PHE A 119 27.63 -18.96 18.43
C PHE A 119 27.51 -19.71 19.76
N LEU A 120 26.34 -19.70 20.42
CA LEU A 120 26.08 -20.49 21.63
C LEU A 120 26.08 -22.00 21.35
N SER A 121 25.58 -22.43 20.19
CA SER A 121 25.66 -23.82 19.73
C SER A 121 27.11 -24.26 19.51
N MET A 122 27.94 -23.39 18.92
CA MET A 122 29.36 -23.68 18.70
C MET A 122 30.18 -23.71 20.01
N CYS A 123 29.81 -22.91 21.02
CA CYS A 123 30.44 -22.95 22.35
C CYS A 123 30.03 -24.15 23.22
N PHE A 124 28.96 -24.87 22.89
CA PHE A 124 28.51 -26.05 23.63
C PHE A 124 29.09 -27.37 23.11
N ILE A 125 29.92 -27.32 22.05
CA ILE A 125 30.51 -28.50 21.40
C ILE A 125 32.04 -28.63 21.68
N THR A 126 32.65 -27.70 22.42
CA THR A 126 34.06 -27.79 22.86
C THR A 126 34.21 -28.28 24.29
#